data_AF-A0A352AKL3-F1
#
_entry.id   AF-A0A352AKL3-F1
#
_cell.length_a   1.000
_cell.length_b   1.000
_cell.length_c   1.000
_cell.angle_alpha   90.00
_cell.angle_beta   90.00
_cell.angle_gamma   90.00
#
_symmetry.space_group_name_H-M   'P 1'
#
loop_
_entity.id
_entity.type
_entity.pdbx_description
1 polymer ?
#
loop_
_entity_poly.entity_id
_entity_poly.type
_entity_poly.pdbx_seq_one_letter_code
_entity_poly.pdbx_strand_id
1 'polypeptide(L)'
;DTLNLPLPKSEILNHPENYSPDYIQQELDSAYGFDFSEKVGLMLLRFEASFAQRYIDNSFRHPTFEKLGSYKDAIALITPLKLPQPRKLIARINQYPDAAYYTLRYRQQDNNVIMRLQAWGPRVEVIFPYELRQCMRQEIEQTWQLYQDALDEAVKG
;
A
#
# COMPACT_ATOMS: atom_id res chain seq x y z
N ASP A 1 -23.03 12.86 16.69
CA ASP A 1 -22.00 13.09 17.72
C ASP A 1 -20.69 12.46 17.32
N THR A 2 -19.75 13.36 17.06
CA THR A 2 -18.46 13.14 16.43
C THR A 2 -17.47 12.51 17.40
N LEU A 3 -17.29 11.20 17.33
CA LEU A 3 -16.10 10.54 17.86
C LEU A 3 -14.99 10.63 16.81
N ASN A 4 -13.95 11.38 17.15
CA ASN A 4 -12.76 11.57 16.34
C ASN A 4 -12.08 10.22 16.07
N LEU A 5 -11.95 9.88 14.80
CA LEU A 5 -11.19 8.75 14.26
C LEU A 5 -9.67 9.04 14.36
N PRO A 6 -8.81 8.02 14.54
CA PRO A 6 -8.98 6.82 15.38
C PRO A 6 -8.56 7.07 16.84
N LEU A 7 -8.95 6.18 17.76
CA LEU A 7 -8.49 6.22 19.15
C LEU A 7 -6.96 6.05 19.23
N PRO A 8 -6.25 6.86 20.04
CA PRO A 8 -4.82 6.68 20.22
C PRO A 8 -4.54 5.37 20.95
N LYS A 9 -3.33 4.83 20.76
CA LYS A 9 -2.91 3.55 21.35
C LYS A 9 -3.12 3.48 22.86
N SER A 10 -2.89 4.58 23.58
CA SER A 10 -3.13 4.65 25.03
C SER A 10 -4.59 4.48 25.42
N GLU A 11 -5.52 5.03 24.63
CA GLU A 11 -6.96 4.88 24.86
C GLU A 11 -7.39 3.44 24.60
N ILE A 12 -6.91 2.81 23.53
CA ILE A 12 -7.20 1.39 23.24
C ILE A 12 -6.68 0.48 24.35
N LEU A 13 -5.47 0.73 24.86
CA LEU A 13 -4.84 -0.11 25.87
C LEU A 13 -5.41 0.08 27.28
N ASN A 14 -5.71 1.33 27.67
CA ASN A 14 -6.17 1.64 29.02
C ASN A 14 -7.70 1.59 29.16
N HIS A 15 -8.43 1.75 28.05
CA HIS A 15 -9.90 1.80 28.00
C HIS A 15 -10.45 0.86 26.92
N PRO A 16 -10.27 -0.47 27.06
CA PRO A 16 -10.74 -1.45 26.07
C PRO A 16 -12.27 -1.42 25.87
N GLU A 17 -13.03 -0.88 26.83
CA GLU A 17 -14.46 -0.60 26.70
C GLU A 17 -14.79 0.37 25.57
N ASN A 18 -13.85 1.24 25.19
CA ASN A 18 -13.98 2.16 24.06
C ASN A 18 -13.72 1.47 22.71
N TYR A 19 -13.24 0.22 22.73
CA TYR A 19 -12.93 -0.62 21.57
C TYR A 19 -14.07 -1.61 21.31
N SER A 20 -15.27 -1.08 21.01
CA SER A 20 -16.46 -1.90 20.77
C SER A 20 -16.43 -2.61 19.40
N PRO A 21 -17.22 -3.69 19.19
CA PRO A 21 -17.37 -4.31 17.88
C PRO A 21 -17.78 -3.34 16.77
N ASP A 22 -18.65 -2.38 17.08
CA ASP A 22 -19.09 -1.35 16.12
C ASP A 22 -17.94 -0.40 15.74
N TYR A 23 -17.13 0.02 16.72
CA TYR A 23 -15.92 0.80 16.46
C TYR A 23 -14.94 0.02 15.60
N ILE A 24 -14.71 -1.26 15.92
CA ILE A 24 -13.84 -2.15 15.14
C ILE A 24 -14.34 -2.24 13.70
N GLN A 25 -15.64 -2.47 13.49
CA GLN A 25 -16.21 -2.59 12.15
C GLN A 25 -16.07 -1.27 11.37
N GLN A 26 -16.35 -0.13 12.02
CA GLN A 26 -16.15 1.18 11.41
C GLN A 26 -14.69 1.43 11.00
N GLU A 27 -13.74 1.04 11.85
CA GLU A 27 -12.30 1.17 11.56
C GLU A 27 -11.84 0.21 10.47
N LEU A 28 -12.40 -1.00 10.40
CA LEU A 28 -12.15 -1.98 9.35
C LEU A 28 -12.73 -1.54 8.00
N ASP A 29 -13.80 -0.75 7.96
CA ASP A 29 -14.37 -0.25 6.72
C ASP A 29 -13.65 1.02 6.22
N SER A 30 -13.06 1.81 7.13
CA SER A 30 -12.48 3.11 6.81
C SER A 30 -11.07 3.05 6.22
N ALA A 31 -10.26 2.05 6.58
CA ALA A 31 -8.90 1.87 6.09
C ALA A 31 -8.40 0.44 6.27
N TYR A 32 -7.67 -0.07 5.28
CA TYR A 32 -7.06 -1.41 5.35
C TYR A 32 -5.93 -1.44 6.37
N GLY A 33 -5.97 -2.44 7.25
CA GLY A 33 -5.07 -2.59 8.39
C GLY A 33 -5.86 -2.91 9.66
N PHE A 34 -5.19 -3.46 10.66
CA PHE A 34 -5.74 -3.84 11.96
C PHE A 34 -5.15 -3.01 13.11
N ASP A 35 -4.05 -2.27 12.92
CA ASP A 35 -3.50 -1.34 13.91
C ASP A 35 -4.26 -0.02 13.86
N PHE A 36 -5.41 0.04 14.54
CA PHE A 36 -6.27 1.21 14.50
C PHE A 36 -5.64 2.44 15.12
N SER A 37 -4.56 2.31 15.91
CA SER A 37 -3.85 3.46 16.46
C SER A 37 -3.01 4.21 15.43
N GLU A 38 -2.73 3.58 14.29
CA GLU A 38 -1.94 4.16 13.22
C GLU A 38 -2.75 5.13 12.35
N LYS A 39 -2.03 6.12 11.80
CA LYS A 39 -2.65 7.14 10.94
C LYS A 39 -3.16 6.52 9.64
N VAL A 40 -4.34 6.96 9.20
CA VAL A 40 -4.85 6.62 7.87
C VAL A 40 -4.14 7.44 6.81
N GLY A 41 -3.53 6.76 5.84
CA GLY A 41 -2.93 7.33 4.64
C GLY A 41 -3.67 6.90 3.38
N LEU A 42 -3.36 7.56 2.28
CA LEU A 42 -3.71 7.12 0.93
C LEU A 42 -2.46 6.57 0.26
N MET A 43 -2.57 5.44 -0.43
CA MET A 43 -1.51 4.96 -1.34
C MET A 43 -2.01 4.90 -2.77
N LEU A 44 -1.08 5.02 -3.71
CA LEU A 44 -1.28 4.78 -5.14
C LEU A 44 -0.41 3.60 -5.55
N LEU A 45 -1.04 2.56 -6.08
CA LEU A 45 -0.42 1.33 -6.53
C LEU A 45 -0.47 1.25 -8.06
N ARG A 46 0.58 0.68 -8.65
CA ARG A 46 0.63 0.26 -10.05
C ARG A 46 0.74 -1.25 -10.12
N PHE A 47 -0.10 -1.88 -10.92
CA PHE A 47 0.00 -3.30 -11.27
C PHE A 47 0.23 -3.47 -12.77
N GLU A 48 0.89 -4.57 -13.14
CA GLU A 48 0.87 -5.03 -14.53
C GLU A 48 -0.57 -5.41 -14.93
N ALA A 49 -1.02 -5.00 -16.11
CA ALA A 49 -2.43 -5.04 -16.50
C ALA A 49 -3.02 -6.45 -16.54
N SER A 50 -2.31 -7.42 -17.10
CA SER A 50 -2.81 -8.79 -17.21
C SER A 50 -2.85 -9.50 -15.86
N PHE A 51 -1.94 -9.17 -14.94
CA PHE A 51 -2.02 -9.61 -13.55
C PHE A 51 -3.22 -8.98 -12.84
N ALA A 52 -3.41 -7.67 -13.01
CA ALA A 52 -4.52 -6.95 -12.40
C ALA A 52 -5.88 -7.50 -12.82
N GLN A 53 -6.07 -7.75 -14.12
CA GLN A 53 -7.28 -8.33 -14.66
C GLN A 53 -7.61 -9.73 -14.09
N ARG A 54 -6.58 -10.56 -13.91
CA ARG A 54 -6.75 -11.95 -13.45
C ARG A 54 -6.94 -12.05 -11.94
N TYR A 55 -6.21 -11.24 -11.17
CA TYR A 55 -6.05 -11.46 -9.72
C TYR A 55 -6.50 -10.29 -8.85
N ILE A 56 -6.70 -9.10 -9.40
CA ILE A 56 -7.10 -7.92 -8.64
C ILE A 56 -8.58 -7.59 -8.92
N ASP A 57 -8.94 -7.38 -10.19
CA ASP A 57 -10.27 -6.89 -10.61
C ASP A 57 -11.43 -7.78 -10.14
N ASN A 58 -11.24 -9.09 -10.18
CA ASN A 58 -12.30 -10.08 -9.91
C ASN A 58 -12.14 -10.75 -8.54
N SER A 59 -11.55 -10.04 -7.58
CA SER A 59 -11.30 -10.56 -6.24
C SER A 59 -11.90 -9.65 -5.18
N PHE A 60 -12.23 -10.22 -4.02
CA PHE A 60 -12.62 -9.41 -2.88
C PHE A 60 -11.44 -8.52 -2.45
N ARG A 61 -11.70 -7.22 -2.38
CA ARG A 61 -10.76 -6.20 -1.92
C ARG A 61 -11.43 -5.36 -0.85
N HIS A 62 -10.58 -4.71 -0.07
CA HIS A 62 -11.03 -3.76 0.94
C HIS A 62 -11.93 -2.69 0.29
N PRO A 63 -12.99 -2.21 0.95
CA PRO A 63 -13.94 -1.25 0.36
C PRO A 63 -13.30 0.02 -0.20
N THR A 64 -12.19 0.48 0.39
CA THR A 64 -11.43 1.65 -0.06
C THR A 64 -10.39 1.36 -1.15
N PHE A 65 -10.31 0.12 -1.63
CA PHE A 65 -9.43 -0.28 -2.72
C PHE A 65 -10.12 0.01 -4.06
N GLU A 66 -9.77 1.13 -4.68
CA GLU A 66 -10.47 1.63 -5.86
C GLU A 66 -9.58 1.59 -7.10
N LYS A 67 -10.13 1.13 -8.22
CA LYS A 67 -9.46 1.16 -9.51
C LYS A 67 -9.61 2.53 -10.15
N LEU A 68 -8.50 3.10 -10.61
CA LEU A 68 -8.52 4.31 -11.42
C LEU A 68 -8.86 3.96 -12.87
N GLY A 69 -9.61 4.85 -13.54
CA GLY A 69 -10.05 4.65 -14.93
C GLY A 69 -8.90 4.63 -15.92
N SER A 70 -7.81 5.35 -15.63
CA SER A 70 -6.64 5.45 -16.49
C SER A 70 -5.37 5.90 -15.74
N TYR A 71 -4.21 5.77 -16.39
CA TYR A 71 -2.96 6.36 -15.88
C TYR A 71 -3.03 7.89 -15.75
N LYS A 72 -3.90 8.58 -16.52
CA LYS A 72 -4.10 10.03 -16.41
C LYS A 72 -4.76 10.41 -15.09
N ASP A 73 -5.66 9.58 -14.59
CA ASP A 73 -6.29 9.79 -13.28
C ASP A 73 -5.26 9.63 -12.16
N ALA A 74 -4.31 8.70 -12.32
CA ALA A 74 -3.18 8.57 -11.40
C ALA A 74 -2.29 9.83 -11.38
N ILE A 75 -2.03 10.44 -12.54
CA ILE A 75 -1.31 11.72 -12.64
C ILE A 75 -2.11 12.84 -11.99
N ALA A 76 -3.41 12.93 -12.30
CA ALA A 76 -4.29 13.95 -11.73
C ALA A 76 -4.37 13.85 -10.20
N LEU A 77 -4.36 12.62 -9.65
CA LEU A 77 -4.34 12.38 -8.21
C LEU A 77 -3.08 12.93 -7.54
N ILE A 78 -1.90 12.72 -8.15
CA ILE A 78 -0.62 13.11 -7.52
C ILE A 78 -0.21 14.57 -7.78
N THR A 79 -0.72 15.18 -8.86
CA THR A 79 -0.37 16.54 -9.27
C THR A 79 -0.61 17.61 -8.18
N PRO A 80 -1.75 17.62 -7.47
CA PRO A 80 -2.00 18.62 -6.43
C PRO A 80 -1.28 18.33 -5.11
N LEU A 81 -0.67 17.16 -4.95
CA LEU A 81 -0.05 16.74 -3.68
C LEU A 81 1.36 17.35 -3.54
N LYS A 82 1.70 17.80 -2.33
CA LYS A 82 3.05 18.29 -1.99
C LYS A 82 4.00 17.10 -1.75
N LEU A 83 4.32 16.36 -2.81
CA LEU A 83 5.15 15.16 -2.73
C LEU A 83 6.64 15.45 -2.90
N PRO A 84 7.51 14.60 -2.34
CA PRO A 84 8.91 14.56 -2.75
C PRO A 84 9.02 14.18 -4.24
N GLN A 85 9.70 15.02 -5.04
CA GLN A 85 10.04 14.75 -6.44
C GLN A 85 8.83 14.37 -7.35
N PRO A 86 7.75 15.18 -7.39
CA PRO A 86 6.50 14.83 -8.07
C PRO A 86 6.71 14.61 -9.58
N ARG A 87 7.63 15.36 -10.20
CA ARG A 87 8.01 15.20 -11.62
C ARG A 87 8.52 13.78 -11.93
N LYS A 88 9.29 13.17 -11.02
CA LYS A 88 9.79 11.79 -11.21
C LYS A 88 8.67 10.76 -11.09
N LEU A 89 7.73 10.96 -10.16
CA LEU A 89 6.56 10.09 -10.04
C LEU A 89 5.65 10.19 -11.27
N ILE A 90 5.39 11.39 -11.76
CA ILE A 90 4.64 11.61 -13.01
C ILE A 90 5.35 10.94 -14.19
N ALA A 91 6.67 11.14 -14.32
CA ALA A 91 7.46 10.48 -15.36
C ALA A 91 7.39 8.94 -15.24
N ARG A 92 7.43 8.41 -14.02
CA ARG A 92 7.27 6.97 -13.75
C ARG A 92 5.91 6.45 -14.17
N ILE A 93 4.83 7.20 -13.92
CA ILE A 93 3.48 6.82 -14.38
C ILE A 93 3.40 6.85 -15.91
N ASN A 94 3.96 7.88 -16.56
CA ASN A 94 3.99 7.98 -18.03
C ASN A 94 4.76 6.84 -18.72
N GLN A 95 5.67 6.15 -18.04
CA GLN A 95 6.36 4.98 -18.58
C GLN A 95 5.44 3.74 -18.73
N TYR A 96 4.30 3.72 -18.05
CA TYR A 96 3.38 2.57 -18.04
C TYR A 96 1.94 2.99 -18.31
N PRO A 97 1.64 3.57 -19.50
CA PRO A 97 0.30 4.05 -19.82
C PRO A 97 -0.77 2.95 -19.78
N ASP A 98 -0.37 1.71 -20.08
CA ASP A 98 -1.27 0.55 -20.11
C ASP A 98 -1.38 -0.18 -18.78
N ALA A 99 -0.66 0.25 -17.73
CA ALA A 99 -0.75 -0.38 -16.42
C ALA A 99 -2.07 -0.08 -15.71
N ALA A 100 -2.45 -0.96 -14.77
CA ALA A 100 -3.61 -0.74 -13.93
C ALA A 100 -3.20 0.00 -12.65
N TYR A 101 -3.92 1.06 -12.32
CA TYR A 101 -3.66 1.90 -11.16
C TYR A 101 -4.79 1.81 -10.15
N TYR A 102 -4.43 1.75 -8.87
CA TYR A 102 -5.40 1.64 -7.77
C TYR A 102 -5.02 2.55 -6.63
N THR A 103 -6.03 3.06 -5.93
CA THR A 103 -5.86 3.72 -4.65
C THR A 103 -6.28 2.79 -3.52
N LEU A 104 -5.71 3.01 -2.33
CA LEU A 104 -6.15 2.35 -1.12
C LEU A 104 -5.98 3.29 0.07
N ARG A 105 -7.02 3.43 0.91
CA ARG A 105 -6.86 3.99 2.25
C ARG A 105 -6.36 2.90 3.18
N TYR A 106 -5.28 3.19 3.89
CA TYR A 106 -4.58 2.18 4.70
C TYR A 106 -4.04 2.79 5.98
N ARG A 107 -3.75 1.94 6.96
CA ARG A 107 -3.07 2.35 8.18
C ARG A 107 -1.56 2.32 7.99
N GLN A 108 -0.94 3.48 8.19
CA GLN A 108 0.50 3.63 8.00
C GLN A 108 1.24 2.68 8.92
N GLN A 109 2.34 2.07 8.44
CA GLN A 109 3.17 1.14 9.23
C GLN A 109 2.49 -0.15 9.71
N ASP A 110 1.23 -0.41 9.33
CA ASP A 110 0.57 -1.66 9.67
C ASP A 110 1.21 -2.86 8.95
N ASN A 111 1.65 -3.84 9.73
CA ASN A 111 2.32 -5.03 9.21
C ASN A 111 1.46 -5.84 8.21
N ASN A 112 0.15 -5.91 8.38
CA ASN A 112 -0.73 -6.63 7.43
C ASN A 112 -0.78 -5.94 6.07
N VAL A 113 -0.66 -4.61 6.05
CA VAL A 113 -0.56 -3.85 4.79
C VAL A 113 0.76 -4.16 4.11
N ILE A 114 1.86 -4.10 4.86
CA ILE A 114 3.21 -4.40 4.35
C ILE A 114 3.29 -5.83 3.81
N MET A 115 2.87 -6.82 4.61
CA MET A 115 2.85 -8.23 4.21
C MET A 115 2.00 -8.47 2.97
N ARG A 116 0.85 -7.78 2.83
CA ARG A 116 0.01 -7.90 1.65
C ARG A 116 0.70 -7.39 0.39
N LEU A 117 1.39 -6.24 0.48
CA LEU A 117 2.16 -5.68 -0.64
C LEU A 117 3.30 -6.61 -1.04
N GLN A 118 4.04 -7.15 -0.06
CA GLN A 118 5.10 -8.13 -0.29
C GLN A 118 4.58 -9.40 -0.98
N ALA A 119 3.40 -9.88 -0.61
CA ALA A 119 2.81 -11.08 -1.21
C ALA A 119 2.47 -10.93 -2.71
N TRP A 120 2.26 -9.70 -3.20
CA TRP A 120 2.14 -9.42 -4.63
C TRP A 120 3.51 -9.33 -5.34
N GLY A 121 4.59 -9.15 -4.58
CA GLY A 121 5.97 -9.17 -5.06
C GLY A 121 6.20 -8.21 -6.23
N PRO A 122 6.87 -8.64 -7.33
CA PRO A 122 7.21 -7.78 -8.45
C PRO A 122 6.00 -7.34 -9.30
N ARG A 123 4.78 -7.82 -8.99
CA ARG A 123 3.57 -7.50 -9.74
C ARG A 123 2.90 -6.20 -9.28
N VAL A 124 3.33 -5.66 -8.14
CA VAL A 124 2.86 -4.38 -7.61
C VAL A 124 4.03 -3.41 -7.44
N GLU A 125 3.76 -2.13 -7.65
CA GLU A 125 4.67 -1.05 -7.31
C GLU A 125 3.92 0.02 -6.52
N VAL A 126 4.42 0.39 -5.35
CA VAL A 126 3.94 1.56 -4.61
C VAL A 126 4.49 2.81 -5.29
N ILE A 127 3.64 3.63 -5.87
CA ILE A 127 4.01 4.92 -6.46
C ILE A 127 4.09 6.00 -5.38
N PHE A 128 3.11 6.03 -4.49
CA PHE A 128 2.95 6.98 -3.38
C PHE A 128 2.30 6.25 -2.18
N PRO A 129 2.63 6.56 -0.91
CA PRO A 129 3.58 7.58 -0.44
C PRO A 129 5.05 7.20 -0.58
N TYR A 130 5.92 8.20 -0.46
CA TYR A 130 7.36 8.05 -0.67
C TYR A 130 7.98 7.11 0.36
N GLU A 131 7.59 7.25 1.62
CA GLU A 131 8.07 6.47 2.76
C GLU A 131 7.75 4.98 2.56
N LEU A 132 6.50 4.67 2.19
CA LEU A 132 6.09 3.30 1.88
C LEU A 132 6.83 2.75 0.66
N ARG A 133 7.01 3.55 -0.39
CA ARG A 133 7.81 3.15 -1.56
C ARG A 133 9.26 2.84 -1.19
N GLN A 134 9.88 3.62 -0.30
CA GLN A 134 11.25 3.35 0.17
C GLN A 134 11.30 2.09 1.03
N CYS A 135 10.32 1.88 1.91
CA CYS A 135 10.20 0.66 2.70
C CYS A 135 10.14 -0.58 1.79
N MET A 136 9.27 -0.59 0.77
CA MET A 136 9.20 -1.72 -0.18
C MET A 136 10.51 -1.94 -0.93
N ARG A 137 11.18 -0.87 -1.35
CA ARG A 137 12.50 -0.98 -1.99
C ARG A 137 13.53 -1.61 -1.05
N GLN A 138 13.61 -1.12 0.18
CA GLN A 138 14.57 -1.61 1.18
C GLN A 138 14.32 -3.07 1.52
N GLU A 139 13.07 -3.48 1.70
CA GLU A 139 12.71 -4.87 1.99
C GLU A 139 13.06 -5.81 0.84
N ILE A 140 12.83 -5.39 -0.42
CA ILE A 140 13.24 -6.18 -1.59
C ILE A 140 14.77 -6.29 -1.65
N GLU A 141 15.50 -5.19 -1.39
CA GLU A 141 16.97 -5.19 -1.35
C GLU A 141 17.49 -6.12 -0.24
N GLN A 142 16.93 -6.04 0.97
CA GLN A 142 17.29 -6.92 2.09
C GLN A 142 16.97 -8.39 1.79
N THR A 143 15.79 -8.64 1.22
CA THR A 143 15.39 -10.00 0.81
C THR A 143 16.36 -10.54 -0.21
N TRP A 144 16.73 -9.74 -1.23
CA TRP A 144 17.71 -10.12 -2.24
C TRP A 144 19.08 -10.46 -1.63
N GLN A 145 19.56 -9.72 -0.63
CA GLN A 145 20.83 -10.01 0.05
C GLN A 145 20.85 -11.40 0.73
N LEU A 146 19.71 -11.90 1.20
CA LEU A 146 19.62 -13.26 1.78
C LEU A 146 19.89 -14.37 0.75
N TYR A 147 19.77 -14.07 -0.54
CA TYR A 147 20.02 -15.01 -1.64
C TYR A 147 21.34 -14.74 -2.37
N GLN A 148 22.20 -13.85 -1.84
CA GLN A 148 23.50 -13.53 -2.43
C GLN A 148 24.65 -14.47 -2.02
N ASP A 149 24.37 -15.63 -1.42
CA ASP A 149 25.41 -16.55 -0.94
C ASP A 149 26.04 -17.45 -2.04
N ALA A 150 27.28 -17.88 -1.77
CA ALA A 150 28.24 -18.58 -2.64
C ALA A 150 27.81 -19.93 -3.27
N LEU A 151 26.56 -20.36 -3.12
CA LEU A 151 26.05 -21.57 -3.79
C LEU A 151 26.01 -21.41 -5.32
N ASP A 152 25.97 -20.18 -5.82
CA ASP A 152 26.04 -19.86 -7.25
C ASP A 152 27.47 -19.96 -7.84
N GLU A 153 28.52 -19.94 -7.01
CA GLU A 153 29.91 -20.15 -7.48
C GLU A 153 30.23 -21.64 -7.69
N ALA A 154 29.55 -22.54 -6.98
CA ALA A 154 29.75 -24.00 -7.10
C ALA A 154 29.15 -24.62 -8.38
N VAL A 155 28.33 -23.88 -9.14
CA VAL A 155 27.73 -24.33 -10.42
C VAL A 155 28.63 -23.99 -11.63
N LYS A 156 29.76 -23.29 -11.40
CA LYS A 156 30.74 -22.96 -12.45
C LYS A 156 32.00 -23.85 -12.42
N GLY A 157 31.98 -24.96 -11.67
CA GLY A 157 33.07 -25.95 -11.59
C GLY A 157 32.84 -27.17 -12.46
#